data_AF-G9K3Q3-F1
#
_entry.id   AF-G9K3Q3-F1
#
_cell.length_a   1.000
_cell.length_b   1.000
_cell.length_c   1.000
_cell.angle_alpha   90.00
_cell.angle_beta   90.00
_cell.angle_gamma   90.00
#
_symmetry.space_group_name_H-M   'P 1'
#
loop_
_entity.id
_entity.type
_entity.pdbx_description
1 polymer ?
#
loop_
_entity_poly.entity_id
_entity_poly.type
_entity_poly.pdbx_seq_one_letter_code
_entity_poly.pdbx_strand_id
1 'polypeptide(L)'
;APYVDVICVNSYYSWYHDYGHLEVIPLQLATQFENWYRTYQKPIIQSEYGAGAIPGFHQDPPVMFSEEYQKALLQQYHMVLDEKRKNYVVGELI
;
A
#
# COMPACT_ATOMS: atom_id res chain seq x y z
N ALA A 1 10.08 -6.09 -14.77
CA ALA A 1 11.36 -5.53 -14.34
C ALA A 1 12.51 -6.53 -14.56
N PRO A 2 12.85 -6.85 -15.82
CA PRO A 2 13.92 -7.81 -16.12
C PRO A 2 15.32 -7.34 -15.67
N TYR A 3 15.58 -6.03 -15.64
CA TYR A 3 16.93 -5.48 -15.49
C TYR A 3 17.30 -4.95 -14.09
N VAL A 4 16.33 -4.78 -13.19
CA VAL A 4 16.61 -4.27 -11.82
C VAL A 4 16.91 -5.43 -10.88
N ASP A 5 17.73 -5.21 -9.85
CA ASP A 5 18.02 -6.24 -8.85
C ASP A 5 16.92 -6.32 -7.77
N VAL A 6 16.34 -5.18 -7.41
CA VAL A 6 15.23 -5.04 -6.47
C VAL A 6 14.09 -4.28 -7.15
N ILE A 7 12.87 -4.74 -6.97
CA ILE A 7 11.68 -4.12 -7.57
C ILE A 7 11.12 -3.11 -6.60
N CYS A 8 11.13 -1.83 -6.97
CA CYS A 8 10.44 -0.78 -6.24
C CYS A 8 9.06 -0.55 -6.83
N VAL A 9 8.02 -0.55 -5.99
CA VAL A 9 6.62 -0.42 -6.41
C VAL A 9 5.97 0.74 -5.66
N ASN A 10 5.33 1.62 -6.43
CA ASN A 10 4.49 2.69 -5.91
C ASN A 10 3.03 2.29 -6.15
N SER A 11 2.22 2.25 -5.09
CA SER A 11 0.79 1.98 -5.20
C SER A 11 0.02 2.77 -4.14
N TYR A 12 -1.12 3.31 -4.55
CA TYR A 12 -1.95 4.24 -3.78
C TYR A 12 -3.42 3.80 -3.87
N TYR A 13 -3.69 2.55 -3.47
CA TYR A 13 -5.02 1.96 -3.42
C TYR A 13 -5.91 2.73 -2.45
N SER A 14 -7.20 2.81 -2.79
CA SER A 14 -8.22 3.70 -2.19
C SER A 14 -7.99 5.21 -2.36
N TRP A 15 -6.80 5.66 -2.80
CA TRP A 15 -6.47 7.06 -2.99
C TRP A 15 -6.61 7.54 -4.44
N TYR A 16 -5.82 6.98 -5.36
CA TYR A 16 -5.89 7.36 -6.79
C TYR A 16 -6.92 6.56 -7.59
N HIS A 17 -7.37 5.43 -7.05
CA HIS A 17 -8.41 4.57 -7.63
C HIS A 17 -9.26 4.02 -6.49
N ASP A 18 -10.50 3.60 -6.79
CA ASP A 18 -11.45 3.10 -5.80
C ASP A 18 -11.59 4.07 -4.61
N TYR A 19 -11.85 5.34 -4.92
CA TYR A 19 -11.82 6.45 -3.98
C TYR A 19 -12.58 6.16 -2.68
N GLY A 20 -11.89 6.21 -1.54
CA GLY A 20 -12.53 6.01 -0.24
C GLY A 20 -12.69 4.54 0.18
N HIS A 21 -12.49 3.57 -0.73
CA HIS A 21 -12.69 2.15 -0.46
C HIS A 21 -11.46 1.52 0.22
N LEU A 22 -11.31 1.75 1.53
CA LEU A 22 -10.20 1.19 2.32
C LEU A 22 -10.18 -0.35 2.31
N GLU A 23 -11.35 -0.97 2.17
CA GLU A 23 -11.54 -2.42 2.16
C GLU A 23 -10.91 -3.12 0.95
N VAL A 24 -10.59 -2.39 -0.12
CA VAL A 24 -9.97 -3.01 -1.32
C VAL A 24 -8.46 -3.15 -1.19
N ILE A 25 -7.83 -2.37 -0.31
CA ILE A 25 -6.37 -2.30 -0.16
C ILE A 25 -5.77 -3.69 0.07
N PRO A 26 -6.27 -4.52 1.00
CA PRO A 26 -5.63 -5.80 1.29
C PRO A 26 -5.57 -6.73 0.08
N LEU A 27 -6.69 -6.85 -0.63
CA LEU A 27 -6.82 -7.73 -1.79
C LEU A 27 -5.94 -7.25 -2.96
N GLN A 28 -6.01 -5.96 -3.28
CA GLN A 28 -5.28 -5.39 -4.42
C GLN A 28 -3.77 -5.42 -4.18
N LEU A 29 -3.32 -5.07 -2.99
CA LEU A 29 -1.90 -5.05 -2.64
C LEU A 29 -1.29 -6.46 -2.57
N ALA A 30 -2.01 -7.43 -1.97
CA ALA A 30 -1.57 -8.82 -1.97
C ALA A 30 -1.44 -9.37 -3.41
N THR A 31 -2.44 -9.08 -4.25
CA THR A 31 -2.43 -9.48 -5.68
C THR A 31 -1.26 -8.86 -6.44
N GLN A 32 -0.96 -7.58 -6.21
CA GLN A 32 0.17 -6.89 -6.81
C GLN A 32 1.49 -7.59 -6.46
N PHE A 33 1.73 -7.85 -5.18
CA PHE A 33 2.93 -8.51 -4.69
C PHE A 33 3.10 -9.93 -5.24
N GLU A 34 2.01 -10.71 -5.25
CA GLU A 34 2.02 -12.07 -5.79
C GLU A 34 2.32 -12.09 -7.29
N ASN A 35 1.75 -11.15 -8.05
CA ASN A 35 2.02 -11.03 -9.48
C ASN A 35 3.48 -10.64 -9.75
N TRP A 36 4.01 -9.63 -9.07
CA TRP A 36 5.40 -9.21 -9.22
C TRP A 36 6.37 -10.34 -8.87
N TYR A 37 6.16 -11.00 -7.73
CA TYR A 37 7.06 -12.06 -7.28
C TYR A 37 6.97 -13.30 -8.18
N ARG A 38 5.77 -13.70 -8.62
CA ARG A 38 5.59 -14.83 -9.55
C ARG A 38 6.29 -14.60 -10.88
N THR A 39 6.28 -13.38 -11.40
CA THR A 39 6.88 -13.08 -12.71
C THR A 39 8.39 -12.90 -12.66
N TYR A 40 8.94 -12.28 -11.61
CA TYR A 40 10.35 -11.88 -11.61
C TYR A 40 11.22 -12.57 -10.56
N GLN A 41 10.62 -13.17 -9.51
CA GLN A 41 11.32 -13.84 -8.42
C GLN A 41 12.44 -12.98 -7.79
N LYS A 42 12.16 -11.68 -7.62
CA LYS A 42 13.09 -10.68 -7.05
C LYS A 42 12.52 -10.07 -5.77
N PRO A 43 13.36 -9.60 -4.83
CA PRO A 43 12.91 -8.83 -3.68
C PRO A 43 12.13 -7.58 -4.09
N ILE A 44 11.15 -7.20 -3.28
CA ILE A 44 10.25 -6.08 -3.55
C ILE A 44 10.33 -5.06 -2.42
N ILE A 45 10.36 -3.77 -2.77
CA ILE A 45 10.22 -2.64 -1.86
C ILE A 45 8.92 -1.92 -2.21
N GLN A 46 8.04 -1.69 -1.23
CA GLN A 46 6.96 -0.72 -1.37
C GLN A 46 7.58 0.67 -1.19
N SER A 47 7.89 1.34 -2.30
CA SER A 47 8.65 2.60 -2.27
C SER A 47 7.78 3.81 -1.97
N GLU A 48 6.48 3.75 -2.24
CA GLU A 48 5.55 4.82 -1.89
C GLU A 48 4.14 4.27 -1.65
N TYR A 49 3.48 4.78 -0.63
CA TYR A 49 2.04 4.62 -0.37
C TYR A 49 1.56 5.70 0.61
N GLY A 50 0.26 6.02 0.58
CA GLY A 50 -0.32 6.97 1.53
C GLY A 50 -1.59 7.62 1.02
N ALA A 51 -2.10 8.54 1.83
CA ALA A 51 -3.17 9.46 1.48
C ALA A 51 -2.79 10.88 1.93
N GLY A 52 -3.27 11.87 1.18
CA GLY A 52 -3.25 13.24 1.66
C GLY A 52 -4.16 13.40 2.87
N ALA A 53 -3.74 14.20 3.84
CA ALA A 53 -4.52 14.59 5.01
C ALA A 53 -4.47 16.11 5.18
N ILE A 54 -5.62 16.73 5.43
CA ILE A 54 -5.69 18.16 5.78
C ILE A 54 -5.64 18.24 7.30
N PRO A 55 -4.61 18.85 7.91
CA PRO A 55 -4.49 18.93 9.36
C PRO A 55 -5.73 19.55 10.01
N GLY A 56 -6.27 18.88 11.03
CA GLY A 56 -7.49 19.28 11.72
C GLY A 56 -8.79 18.88 11.03
N PHE A 57 -8.74 18.23 9.87
CA PHE A 57 -9.91 17.60 9.28
C PHE A 57 -10.11 16.20 9.88
N HIS A 58 -11.08 16.09 10.79
CA HIS A 58 -11.44 14.82 11.43
C HIS A 58 -12.83 14.36 10.99
N GLN A 59 -13.00 13.05 10.81
CA GLN A 59 -14.30 12.47 10.50
C GLN A 59 -14.43 11.01 10.92
N ASP A 60 -15.62 10.63 11.40
CA ASP A 60 -16.06 9.26 11.62
C ASP A 60 -17.45 9.06 10.95
N PRO A 61 -17.62 8.13 9.98
CA PRO A 61 -16.59 7.23 9.44
C PRO A 61 -15.48 8.00 8.70
N PRO A 62 -14.26 7.41 8.57
CA PRO A 62 -13.14 8.04 7.88
C PRO A 62 -13.47 8.37 6.42
N VAL A 63 -13.08 9.56 5.95
CA VAL A 63 -13.26 9.98 4.55
C VAL A 63 -11.98 10.56 3.99
N MET A 64 -11.83 10.56 2.67
CA MET A 64 -10.65 11.13 2.00
C MET A 64 -10.30 12.52 2.57
N PHE A 65 -9.00 12.74 2.77
CA PHE A 65 -8.40 13.91 3.42
C PHE A 65 -8.56 14.03 4.94
N SER A 66 -9.38 13.19 5.61
CA SER A 66 -9.40 13.17 7.08
C SER A 66 -8.17 12.48 7.66
N GLU A 67 -7.75 12.90 8.85
CA GLU A 67 -6.62 12.27 9.56
C GLU A 67 -6.91 10.78 9.85
N GLU A 68 -8.15 10.44 10.19
CA GLU A 68 -8.58 9.06 10.42
C GLU A 68 -8.48 8.22 9.13
N TYR A 69 -8.68 8.81 7.96
CA TYR A 69 -8.56 8.11 6.69
C TYR A 69 -7.11 7.80 6.35
N GLN A 70 -6.19 8.76 6.53
CA GLN A 70 -4.76 8.50 6.37
C GLN A 70 -4.30 7.40 7.32
N LYS A 71 -4.71 7.45 8.59
CA LYS A 71 -4.43 6.40 9.58
C LYS A 71 -4.97 5.05 9.13
N ALA A 72 -6.23 4.98 8.72
CA ALA A 72 -6.87 3.73 8.33
C ALA A 72 -6.24 3.15 7.05
N LEU A 73 -5.87 3.98 6.07
CA LEU A 73 -5.16 3.56 4.87
C LEU A 73 -3.81 2.94 5.23
N LEU A 74 -3.00 3.62 6.04
CA LEU A 74 -1.70 3.11 6.49
C LEU A 74 -1.86 1.76 7.21
N GLN A 75 -2.86 1.63 8.08
CA GLN A 75 -3.16 0.36 8.76
C GLN A 75 -3.47 -0.79 7.77
N GLN A 76 -4.26 -0.55 6.72
CA GLN A 76 -4.56 -1.57 5.70
C GLN A 76 -3.30 -2.00 4.94
N TYR A 77 -2.44 -1.04 4.58
CA TYR A 77 -1.15 -1.33 3.94
C TYR A 77 -0.23 -2.15 4.86
N HIS A 78 -0.04 -1.70 6.11
CA HIS A 78 0.81 -2.37 7.09
C HIS A 78 0.41 -3.82 7.33
N MET A 79 -0.90 -4.13 7.37
CA MET A 79 -1.37 -5.50 7.53
C MET A 79 -0.86 -6.45 6.43
N VAL A 80 -0.88 -6.01 5.16
CA VAL A 80 -0.36 -6.83 4.05
C VAL A 80 1.16 -6.87 4.04
N LEU A 81 1.81 -5.72 4.29
CA LEU A 81 3.27 -5.64 4.36
C LEU A 81 3.82 -6.57 5.45
N ASP A 82 3.15 -6.65 6.61
CA ASP A 82 3.49 -7.57 7.70
C ASP A 82 3.39 -9.05 7.33
N GLU A 83 2.47 -9.40 6.44
CA GLU A 83 2.37 -10.75 5.88
C GLU A 83 3.51 -11.04 4.90
N LYS A 84 3.72 -10.13 3.94
CA LYS A 84 4.66 -10.36 2.83
C LYS A 84 6.13 -10.15 3.20
N ARG A 85 6.43 -9.37 4.25
CA ARG A 85 7.81 -9.13 4.75
C ARG A 85 8.51 -10.39 5.27
N LYS A 86 7.75 -11.43 5.58
CA LYS A 86 8.28 -12.75 5.99
C LYS A 86 8.83 -13.55 4.81
N ASN A 87 8.56 -13.11 3.58
CA ASN A 87 8.86 -13.85 2.35
C ASN A 87 9.81 -13.06 1.44
N TYR A 88 9.29 -12.04 0.74
CA TYR A 88 10.01 -11.40 -0.38
C TYR A 88 9.86 -9.87 -0.43
N VAL A 89 9.03 -9.28 0.43
CA VAL A 89 9.02 -7.82 0.63
C VAL A 89 10.13 -7.47 1.62
N VAL A 90 11.04 -6.57 1.24
CA VAL A 90 12.27 -6.27 2.01
C VAL A 90 12.37 -4.82 2.45
N GLY A 91 11.37 -3.99 2.14
CA GLY A 91 11.33 -2.60 2.58
C GLY A 91 9.98 -1.94 2.32
N GLU A 92 9.70 -0.94 3.14
CA GLU A 92 8.58 -0.02 3.00
C GLU A 92 9.07 1.40 3.27
N LEU A 93 8.66 2.36 2.43
CA LEU A 93 8.97 3.77 2.60
C LEU A 93 7.64 4.54 2.68
N ILE A 94 7.53 5.38 3.70
CA ILE A 94 6.34 6.17 4.08
C ILE A 94 6.69 7.64 3.94
#